data_AF-A0A9E2E0N0-F1
#
_entry.id   AF-A0A9E2E0N0-F1
#
_cell.length_a   1.000
_cell.length_b   1.000
_cell.length_c   1.000
_cell.angle_alpha   90.00
_cell.angle_beta   90.00
_cell.angle_gamma   90.00
#
_symmetry.space_group_name_H-M   'P 1'
#
loop_
_entity.id
_entity.type
_entity.pdbx_description
1 polymer ?
#
loop_
_entity_poly.entity_id
_entity_poly.type
_entity_poly.pdbx_seq_one_letter_code
_entity_poly.pdbx_strand_id
1 'polypeptide(L)' 'KTSQFILITHNRATMHAADALYGVTMGRDGISQLLSVNLDMAQKADG' A
#
# COMPACT_ATOMS: atom_id res chain seq x y z
N LYS A 1 -2.22 -18.59 17.61
CA LYS A 1 -3.06 -17.47 17.14
C LYS A 1 -2.12 -16.38 16.65
N THR A 2 -2.15 -16.06 15.37
CA THR A 2 -1.37 -14.97 14.76
C THR A 2 -2.27 -13.74 14.64
N SER A 3 -1.73 -12.55 14.95
CA SER A 3 -2.47 -11.29 14.86
C SER A 3 -2.21 -10.65 13.50
N GLN A 4 -3.24 -10.05 12.90
CA GLN A 4 -3.09 -9.24 11.69
C GLN A 4 -3.07 -7.77 12.09
N PHE A 5 -2.15 -7.01 11.51
CA PHE A 5 -1.99 -5.59 11.78
C PHE A 5 -2.29 -4.80 10.51
N ILE A 6 -3.09 -3.73 10.65
CA ILE A 6 -3.36 -2.77 9.58
C ILE A 6 -2.68 -1.47 9.99
N LEU A 7 -1.79 -0.96 9.16
CA LEU A 7 -1.03 0.26 9.41
C LEU A 7 -1.32 1.29 8.30
N ILE A 8 -1.72 2.49 8.70
CA ILE A 8 -1.89 3.64 7.81
C ILE A 8 -0.66 4.53 7.97
N THR A 9 0.16 4.63 6.93
CA THR A 9 1.42 5.37 6.98
C THR A 9 1.78 5.94 5.61
N HIS A 10 2.45 7.10 5.61
CA HIS A 10 3.09 7.68 4.43
C HIS A 10 4.62 7.52 4.47
N ASN A 11 5.17 6.77 5.44
CA ASN A 11 6.60 6.57 5.58
C ASN A 11 7.08 5.41 4.68
N ARG A 12 7.97 5.74 3.73
CA ARG A 12 8.54 4.78 2.78
C ARG A 12 9.20 3.59 3.45
N ALA A 13 9.92 3.78 4.56
CA ALA A 13 10.61 2.70 5.25
C ALA A 13 9.62 1.67 5.81
N THR A 14 8.51 2.13 6.39
CA THR A 14 7.44 1.23 6.86
C THR A 14 6.63 0.61 5.72
N MET A 15 6.44 1.35 4.62
CA MET A 15 5.76 0.82 3.43
C MET A 15 6.58 -0.29 2.78
N HIS A 16 7.91 -0.18 2.78
CA HIS A 16 8.81 -1.19 2.21
C HIS A 16 8.84 -2.50 3.00
N ALA A 17 8.49 -2.45 4.28
CA ALA A 17 8.49 -3.61 5.18
C ALA A 17 7.10 -4.28 5.30
N ALA A 18 6.08 -3.77 4.59
CA ALA A 18 4.72 -4.30 4.62
C ALA A 18 4.53 -5.39 3.55
N ASP A 19 3.74 -6.42 3.88
CA ASP A 19 3.44 -7.52 2.95
C ASP A 19 2.54 -7.09 1.78
N ALA A 20 1.67 -6.10 2.02
CA ALA A 20 0.77 -5.54 1.02
C ALA A 20 0.55 -4.04 1.25
N LEU A 21 0.45 -3.27 0.16
CA LEU A 21 0.16 -1.84 0.22
C LEU A 21 -1.17 -1.52 -0.45
N TYR A 22 -2.01 -0.77 0.25
CA TYR A 22 -3.24 -0.19 -0.29
C TYR A 22 -3.03 1.32 -0.40
N GLY A 23 -2.77 1.79 -1.61
CA GLY A 23 -2.74 3.21 -1.91
C GLY A 23 -4.15 3.78 -1.90
N VAL A 24 -4.36 4.87 -1.19
CA VAL A 24 -5.62 5.64 -1.28
C VAL A 24 -5.30 6.90 -2.07
N THR A 25 -6.04 7.12 -3.15
CA THR A 25 -5.94 8.35 -3.94
C THR A 25 -7.23 9.14 -3.79
N MET A 26 -7.14 10.48 -3.84
CA MET A 26 -8.32 11.35 -3.79
C MET A 26 -8.55 11.96 -5.16
N GLY A 27 -9.74 11.69 -5.73
CA GLY A 27 -10.18 12.35 -6.95
C GLY A 27 -10.59 13.80 -6.69
N ARG A 28 -10.77 14.56 -7.78
CA ARG A 28 -11.26 15.97 -7.72
C ARG A 28 -12.64 16.11 -7.08
N ASP A 29 -13.44 15.05 -7.12
CA ASP A 29 -14.81 15.03 -6.60
C ASP A 29 -14.86 14.67 -5.11
N GLY A 30 -13.71 14.60 -4.43
CA GLY A 30 -13.63 14.26 -3.01
C GLY A 30 -13.86 12.77 -2.71
N ILE A 31 -14.01 11.93 -3.74
CA ILE A 31 -14.19 10.49 -3.60
C ILE A 31 -12.82 9.82 -3.56
N SER A 32 -12.58 9.08 -2.48
CA SER A 32 -11.37 8.27 -2.30
C SER A 32 -11.45 7.02 -3.16
N GLN A 33 -10.40 6.74 -3.93
CA GLN A 33 -10.26 5.53 -4.72
C GLN A 33 -9.13 4.67 -4.14
N LEU A 34 -9.44 3.39 -3.91
CA LEU A 34 -8.47 2.41 -3.44
C LEU A 34 -7.70 1.81 -4.62
N LEU A 35 -6.38 1.90 -4.55
CA LEU A 35 -5.44 1.25 -5.44
C LEU A 35 -4.69 0.19 -4.64
N SER A 36 -4.93 -1.09 -4.93
CA SER A 36 -4.17 -2.18 -4.31
C SER A 36 -2.88 -2.39 -5.07
N VAL A 37 -1.74 -2.29 -4.40
CA VAL A 37 -0.42 -2.57 -4.97
C VAL A 37 0.15 -3.77 -4.25
N ASN A 38 0.34 -4.85 -5.00
CA ASN A 38 1.05 -6.01 -4.50
C ASN A 38 2.55 -5.77 -4.68
N LEU A 39 3.27 -5.52 -3.58
CA LEU A 39 4.68 -5.15 -3.60
C LEU A 39 5.58 -6.26 -4.19
N ASP A 40 5.21 -7.53 -4.04
CA ASP A 40 5.94 -8.66 -4.66
C ASP A 40 5.98 -8.56 -6.19
N MET A 41 4.97 -7.92 -6.81
CA MET A 41 4.92 -7.69 -8.26
C MET A 41 5.63 -6.39 -8.66
N ALA A 42 5.53 -5.34 -7.84
CA ALA A 42 6.16 -4.05 -8.12
C ALA A 42 7.70 -4.14 -8.11
N GLN A 43 8.27 -4.96 -7.24
CA GLN A 43 9.71 -5.15 -7.15
C GLN A 43 10.31 -5.99 -8.31
N LYS A 44 9.47 -6.70 -9.08
CA LYS A 44 9.87 -7.46 -10.27
C LYS A 44 9.86 -6.66 -11.57
N ALA A 45 9.22 -5.50 -11.60
CA ALA A 45 9.11 -4.68 -12.81
C ALA A 45 10.28 -3.69 -12.99
N ASP A 46 11.09 -3.48 -11.95
CA ASP A 46 12.28 -2.60 -11.94
C ASP A 46 13.62 -3.38 -12.10
N GLY A 47 13.57 -4.62 -12.62
CA GLY A 47 14.75 -5.44 -12.97
C GLY A 47 14.73 -5.88 -14.43
#